data_AF-N0BDU5-F1
#
_entry.id   AF-N0BDU5-F1
#
_cell.length_a   1.000
_cell.length_b   1.000
_cell.length_c   1.000
_cell.angle_alpha   90.00
_cell.angle_beta   90.00
_cell.angle_gamma   90.00
#
_symmetry.space_group_name_H-M   'P 1'
#
loop_
_entity.id
_entity.type
_entity.pdbx_description
1 polymer ?
#
loop_
_entity_poly.entity_id
_entity_poly.type
_entity_poly.pdbx_seq_one_letter_code
_entity_poly.pdbx_strand_id
1 'polypeptide(L)' 'MNDKKKKLIIKVELDGEYIDRFNAVKERAGVSMNAEVVRFLINYYYKNEVEGGLKKEIEKILEEVVEEKLRQKGVIP' A
#
# COMPACT_ATOMS: atom_id res chain seq x y z
N MET A 1 -23.49 -8.13 -16.18
CA MET A 1 -23.94 -7.43 -14.96
C MET A 1 -23.79 -5.94 -15.20
N ASN A 2 -24.83 -5.16 -14.91
CA ASN A 2 -24.79 -3.72 -15.07
C ASN A 2 -24.09 -3.16 -13.82
N ASP A 3 -22.76 -3.02 -13.86
CA ASP A 3 -21.99 -2.37 -12.79
C ASP A 3 -22.35 -0.88 -12.76
N LYS A 4 -23.48 -0.57 -12.12
CA LYS A 4 -23.86 0.81 -11.81
C LYS A 4 -22.77 1.35 -10.90
N LYS A 5 -21.92 2.23 -11.44
CA LYS A 5 -20.96 3.01 -10.65
C LYS A 5 -21.71 3.66 -9.50
N LYS A 6 -21.53 3.15 -8.28
CA LYS A 6 -22.08 3.75 -7.06
C LYS A 6 -21.13 4.86 -6.63
N LYS A 7 -21.62 6.10 -6.60
CA LYS A 7 -20.87 7.24 -6.08
C LYS A 7 -21.07 7.32 -4.58
N LEU A 8 -19.99 7.13 -3.82
CA LEU A 8 -19.95 7.44 -2.39
C LEU A 8 -19.36 8.84 -2.21
N ILE A 9 -20.02 9.68 -1.41
CA ILE A 9 -19.54 11.02 -1.04
C ILE A 9 -19.27 10.99 0.46
N ILE A 10 -18.06 11.37 0.85
CA ILE A 10 -17.63 11.42 2.25
C ILE A 10 -17.16 12.84 2.54
N LYS A 11 -17.65 13.41 3.64
CA LYS A 11 -17.11 14.64 4.23
C LYS A 11 -16.34 14.24 5.48
N VAL A 12 -15.11 14.74 5.60
CA VAL A 12 -14.25 14.49 6.76
C VAL A 12 -13.73 15.81 7.29
N GLU A 13 -13.64 15.91 8.60
CA GLU A 13 -12.92 16.97 9.30
C GLU A 13 -11.67 16.32 9.89
N LEU A 14 -10.52 16.94 9.64
CA LEU A 14 -9.22 16.42 10.03
C LEU A 14 -8.51 17.49 10.85
N ASP A 15 -7.89 17.08 11.95
CA ASP A 15 -7.04 17.97 12.73
C ASP A 15 -5.74 18.27 11.96
N GLY A 16 -5.03 19.34 12.37
CA GLY A 16 -3.87 19.87 11.63
C GLY A 16 -2.84 18.81 11.26
N GLU A 17 -2.45 17.95 12.21
CA GLU A 17 -1.48 16.87 11.96
C GLU A 17 -1.94 15.88 10.88
N TYR A 18 -3.23 15.55 10.84
CA TYR A 18 -3.78 14.64 9.84
C TYR A 18 -3.90 15.31 8.47
N ILE A 19 -4.19 16.61 8.42
CA ILE A 19 -4.16 17.40 7.18
C ILE A 19 -2.74 17.38 6.59
N ASP A 20 -1.72 17.62 7.41
CA ASP A 20 -0.33 17.65 6.97
C ASP A 20 0.11 16.29 6.42
N ARG A 21 -0.23 15.20 7.12
CA ARG A 21 0.02 13.84 6.64
C ARG A 21 -0.71 13.53 5.34
N PHE A 22 -1.97 13.96 5.21
CA PHE A 22 -2.75 13.77 3.99
C PHE A 22 -2.11 14.51 2.80
N ASN A 23 -1.67 15.74 3.00
CA ASN A 23 -1.00 16.54 1.98
C ASN A 23 0.36 15.93 1.60
N ALA A 24 1.12 15.41 2.56
CA ALA A 24 2.37 14.72 2.28
C ALA A 24 2.16 13.46 1.41
N VAL A 25 1.10 12.67 1.66
CA VAL A 25 0.73 11.53 0.79
C VAL A 25 0.34 12.03 -0.59
N LYS A 26 -0.45 13.10 -0.67
CA LYS A 26 -0.91 13.70 -1.92
C LYS A 26 0.25 14.12 -2.82
N GLU A 27 1.22 14.84 -2.26
CA GLU A 27 2.44 15.27 -2.95
C GLU A 27 3.29 14.07 -3.40
N ARG A 28 3.54 13.10 -2.50
CA ARG A 28 4.37 11.93 -2.83
C ARG A 28 3.74 11.03 -3.88
N ALA A 29 2.42 10.88 -3.85
CA ALA A 29 1.69 10.11 -4.86
C ALA A 29 1.54 10.87 -6.19
N GLY A 30 1.88 12.16 -6.24
CA GLY A 30 1.76 12.99 -7.44
C GLY A 30 0.32 13.22 -7.89
N VAL A 31 -0.65 13.15 -6.97
CA VAL A 31 -2.08 13.29 -7.28
C VAL A 31 -2.61 14.66 -6.88
N SER A 32 -3.46 15.23 -7.73
CA SER A 32 -4.01 16.58 -7.51
C SER A 32 -5.35 16.56 -6.77
N MET A 33 -6.07 15.43 -6.80
CA MET A 33 -7.41 15.31 -6.23
C MET A 33 -7.42 14.57 -4.90
N ASN A 34 -8.09 15.13 -3.89
CA ASN A 34 -8.23 14.49 -2.57
C ASN A 34 -8.91 13.11 -2.66
N ALA A 35 -9.86 12.94 -3.58
CA ALA A 35 -10.51 11.64 -3.81
C ALA A 35 -9.52 10.56 -4.29
N GLU A 36 -8.45 10.93 -5.01
CA GLU A 36 -7.43 9.99 -5.45
C GLU A 36 -6.52 9.58 -4.30
N VAL A 37 -6.18 10.51 -3.41
CA VAL A 37 -5.46 10.21 -2.16
C VAL A 37 -6.26 9.20 -1.34
N VAL A 38 -7.57 9.40 -1.17
CA VAL A 38 -8.43 8.46 -0.44
C VAL A 38 -8.45 7.09 -1.10
N ARG A 39 -8.55 7.01 -2.44
CA ARG A 39 -8.47 5.72 -3.17
C ARG A 39 -7.13 5.03 -2.95
N PHE A 40 -6.04 5.79 -3.00
CA PHE A 40 -4.70 5.28 -2.73
C PHE A 40 -4.62 4.69 -1.32
N LEU A 41 -5.07 5.43 -0.30
CA LEU A 41 -5.05 4.99 1.09
C LEU A 41 -5.90 3.73 1.33
N ILE A 42 -7.09 3.65 0.73
CA ILE A 42 -7.94 2.44 0.82
C ILE A 42 -7.23 1.24 0.20
N ASN A 43 -6.68 1.38 -1.00
CA ASN A 43 -5.96 0.30 -1.67
C ASN A 43 -4.71 -0.10 -0.90
N TYR A 44 -3.98 0.88 -0.36
CA TYR A 44 -2.81 0.63 0.48
C TYR A 44 -3.19 -0.17 1.72
N TYR A 45 -4.22 0.26 2.46
CA TYR A 45 -4.71 -0.48 3.62
C TYR A 45 -5.11 -1.91 3.26
N TYR A 46 -5.88 -2.09 2.19
CA TYR A 46 -6.35 -3.42 1.80
C TYR A 46 -5.20 -4.36 1.44
N LYS A 47 -4.24 -3.88 0.64
CA LYS A 47 -3.06 -4.69 0.27
C LYS A 47 -2.21 -5.06 1.47
N ASN A 48 -1.98 -4.13 2.40
CA ASN A 48 -1.05 -4.34 3.51
C ASN A 48 -1.68 -5.11 4.67
N GLU A 49 -2.88 -4.71 5.09
CA GLU A 49 -3.52 -5.19 6.32
C GLU A 49 -4.48 -6.36 6.06
N VAL A 50 -5.11 -6.42 4.88
CA VAL A 50 -6.13 -7.45 4.58
C VAL A 50 -5.55 -8.59 3.76
N GLU A 51 -4.87 -8.29 2.66
CA GLU A 51 -4.28 -9.32 1.79
C GLU A 51 -2.93 -9.84 2.33
N GLY A 52 -2.33 -9.09 3.29
CA GLY A 52 -0.98 -9.32 3.79
C GLY A 52 0.08 -9.17 2.69
N GLY A 53 -0.24 -8.48 1.59
CA GLY A 53 0.50 -8.47 0.34
C GLY A 53 1.93 -8.02 0.52
N LEU A 54 2.17 -6.86 1.14
CA LEU A 54 3.53 -6.36 1.36
C LEU A 54 4.32 -7.26 2.32
N LYS A 55 3.66 -7.79 3.36
CA LYS A 55 4.30 -8.71 4.30
C LYS A 55 4.75 -10.00 3.61
N LYS A 56 3.87 -10.62 2.83
CA LYS A 56 4.17 -11.83 2.05
C LYS A 56 5.21 -11.58 0.97
N GLU A 57 5.18 -10.41 0.32
CA GLU A 57 6.14 -10.03 -0.70
C GLU A 57 7.54 -9.82 -0.09
N ILE A 58 7.62 -9.20 1.09
CA ILE A 58 8.87 -9.09 1.86
C ILE A 58 9.36 -10.46 2.34
N GLU A 59 8.48 -11.31 2.88
CA GLU A 59 8.82 -12.68 3.31
C GLU A 59 9.41 -13.48 2.16
N LYS A 60 8.77 -13.42 0.98
CA LYS A 60 9.27 -14.09 -0.23
C LYS A 60 10.64 -13.57 -0.67
N ILE A 61 10.85 -12.25 -0.70
CA ILE A 61 12.16 -11.66 -1.04
C ILE A 61 13.23 -12.12 -0.04
N LEU A 62 12.90 -12.16 1.25
CA LEU A 62 13.83 -12.61 2.29
C LEU A 62 14.20 -14.09 2.11
N GLU A 63 13.24 -14.95 1.80
CA GLU A 63 13.48 -16.36 1.49
C GLU A 63 14.43 -16.51 0.29
N GLU A 64 14.17 -15.80 -0.81
CA GLU A 64 15.02 -15.81 -2.01
C GLU A 64 16.47 -15.37 -1.70
N VAL A 65 16.64 -14.30 -0.93
CA VAL A 65 17.96 -13.78 -0.52
C VAL A 65 18.69 -14.77 0.40
N VAL A 66 17.97 -15.45 1.30
CA VAL A 66 18.56 -16.44 2.19
C VAL A 66 19.00 -17.67 1.40
N GLU A 67 18.16 -18.19 0.50
CA GLU A 67 18.50 -19.32 -0.36
C GLU A 67 19.74 -19.04 -1.22
N GLU A 68 19.82 -17.85 -1.83
CA GLU A 68 20.98 -17.46 -2.63
C GLU A 68 22.27 -17.46 -1.78
N LYS A 69 22.21 -16.92 -0.56
CA LYS A 69 23.36 -16.91 0.36
C LYS A 69 23.75 -18.32 0.82
N LEU A 70 22.79 -19.21 1.03
CA LEU A 70 23.08 -20.60 1.41
C LEU A 70 23.71 -21.38 0.25
N ARG A 71 23.27 -21.15 -1.00
CA ARG A 71 23.91 -21.69 -2.22
C ARG A 71 25.35 -21.20 -2.35
N GLN A 72 25.59 -19.89 -2.19
CA GLN A 72 26.95 -19.31 -2.25
C GLN A 72 27.89 -19.89 -1.20
N LYS A 73 27.35 -20.31 -0.04
CA LYS A 73 28.12 -20.96 1.03
C LYS A 73 28.25 -22.48 0.87
N GLY A 74 27.65 -23.07 -0.17
CA GLY A 74 27.65 -24.52 -0.40
C GLY A 74 26.85 -25.32 0.66
N VAL A 75 25.95 -24.65 1.40
CA VAL A 75 25.12 -25.28 2.44
C VAL A 75 23.96 -26.06 1.83
N ILE A 76 23.44 -25.57 0.71
CA ILE A 76 22.41 -26.22 -0.12
C ILE A 76 22.88 -26.23 -1.58
N PRO A 77 22.51 -27.26 -2.37
CA PRO A 77 22.95 -27.42 -3.75
C PRO A 77 22.44 -26.30 -4.67
#